data_AF-A0A959F380-F1
#
_entry.id   AF-A0A959F380-F1
#
_cell.length_a   1.000
_cell.length_b   1.000
_cell.length_c   1.000
_cell.angle_alpha   90.00
_cell.angle_beta   90.00
_cell.angle_gamma   90.00
#
_symmetry.space_group_name_H-M   'P 1'
#
loop_
_entity.id
_entity.type
_entity.pdbx_description
1 polymer ?
#
loop_
_entity_poly.entity_id
_entity_poly.type
_entity_poly.pdbx_seq_one_letter_code
_entity_poly.pdbx_strand_id
1 'polypeptide(L)'
;MPGTLYRQHSADPFLYVADDTPDCWSAFLLNTNENYTDPTIDFKKIWSGSGISTRYNGSILFCRTAPAQLGPDYHEQLRTLIREKVGEVWSFCLVWIMDPDAPLSTDNLYVLPLWERTTSQYEVKREDTFVALDGIAEWTFLETVRAVSDIQNNYSEVRFPTSPSTGLNTRPHAMTFGLRLSGGQRATERQSDQIPADTYIAIPTNGPGCGCIRFEMDLFEQDDLLAFDLGQRFFYSADGNGSLAQFHYPLLRSARAGYRLRFQVSLDPANLTNRKADPEAAEFPARTYLAFTGHTEHTSGGQIIPESTVLESHLATHNGYGLDLAPYLQSLANPSALHPLMAGEESARIVFCEKRTGSQEAYYAPAGSFSLLLKSSDREQAIVDDRVYLQSGLSGTESLAYSPDNGNRIHFLPYRPAFSPQFPLESGDSSDVPLLTDECQTSWITLQADGGPQNLYLSQPEGASLYTQSHGINAVTPITPAMLGHFQPAVELPG
;
A
#
# COMPACT_ATOMS: atom_id res chain seq x y z
N MET A 1 12.49 -28.71 7.89
CA MET A 1 12.08 -28.41 6.51
C MET A 1 13.18 -27.55 5.89
N PRO A 2 13.45 -27.64 4.57
CA PRO A 2 14.57 -26.95 3.92
C PRO A 2 14.34 -25.44 3.77
N GLY A 3 13.09 -24.98 3.66
CA GLY A 3 12.76 -23.58 3.37
C GLY A 3 12.94 -23.25 1.89
N THR A 4 13.16 -21.97 1.58
CA THR A 4 13.44 -21.50 0.21
C THR A 4 14.61 -22.27 -0.39
N LEU A 5 14.44 -22.77 -1.61
CA LEU A 5 15.52 -23.39 -2.39
C LEU A 5 16.09 -22.37 -3.38
N TYR A 6 17.41 -22.24 -3.40
CA TYR A 6 18.14 -21.42 -4.35
C TYR A 6 19.01 -22.30 -5.24
N ARG A 7 19.05 -21.99 -6.54
CA ARG A 7 19.81 -22.73 -7.55
C ARG A 7 20.93 -21.86 -8.12
N GLN A 8 22.11 -22.44 -8.28
CA GLN A 8 23.27 -21.74 -8.82
C GLN A 8 22.96 -21.14 -10.20
N HIS A 9 23.33 -19.88 -10.39
CA HIS A 9 23.15 -19.18 -11.64
C HIS A 9 24.18 -19.67 -12.68
N SER A 10 23.73 -19.91 -13.91
CA SER A 10 24.59 -20.49 -14.96
C SER A 10 25.78 -19.61 -15.35
N ALA A 11 25.63 -18.28 -15.26
CA ALA A 11 26.68 -17.32 -15.59
C ALA A 11 27.53 -16.91 -14.38
N ASP A 12 27.17 -17.32 -13.16
CA ASP A 12 27.84 -16.89 -11.94
C ASP A 12 27.84 -18.00 -10.87
N PRO A 13 28.98 -18.64 -10.58
CA PRO A 13 29.04 -19.75 -9.64
C PRO A 13 28.84 -19.34 -8.18
N PHE A 14 28.84 -18.04 -7.86
CA PHE A 14 28.67 -17.54 -6.50
C PHE A 14 27.28 -17.00 -6.20
N LEU A 15 26.43 -16.92 -7.22
CA LEU A 15 25.06 -16.45 -7.14
C LEU A 15 24.09 -17.62 -7.23
N TYR A 16 23.14 -17.69 -6.30
CA TYR A 16 22.09 -18.71 -6.27
C TYR A 16 20.74 -18.01 -6.33
N VAL A 17 19.95 -18.23 -7.36
CA VAL A 17 18.65 -17.57 -7.55
C VAL A 17 17.56 -18.43 -6.91
N ALA A 18 16.66 -17.79 -6.16
CA ALA A 18 15.54 -18.48 -5.53
C ALA A 18 14.60 -19.06 -6.58
N ASP A 19 14.12 -20.28 -6.31
CA ASP A 19 12.97 -20.81 -7.03
C ASP A 19 11.69 -20.17 -6.46
N ASP A 20 10.71 -19.87 -7.33
CA ASP A 20 9.36 -19.47 -6.94
C ASP A 20 9.26 -18.10 -6.22
N THR A 21 9.65 -17.05 -6.94
CA THR A 21 9.47 -15.65 -6.53
C THR A 21 8.67 -14.90 -7.60
N PRO A 22 7.33 -15.02 -7.62
CA PRO A 22 6.52 -14.44 -8.69
C PRO A 22 6.56 -12.90 -8.71
N ASP A 23 6.69 -12.27 -7.54
CA ASP A 23 6.54 -10.81 -7.39
C ASP A 23 7.86 -10.08 -7.07
N CYS A 24 8.97 -10.80 -6.93
CA CYS A 24 10.31 -10.26 -6.66
C CYS A 24 11.34 -11.11 -7.39
N TRP A 25 12.55 -10.58 -7.60
CA TRP A 25 13.74 -11.40 -7.77
C TRP A 25 14.44 -11.55 -6.43
N SER A 26 14.70 -12.79 -6.01
CA SER A 26 15.55 -13.07 -4.85
C SER A 26 16.71 -13.96 -5.22
N ALA A 27 17.87 -13.67 -4.64
CA ALA A 27 19.06 -14.48 -4.80
C ALA A 27 19.89 -14.51 -3.52
N PHE A 28 20.76 -15.49 -3.40
CA PHE A 28 21.77 -15.59 -2.37
C PHE A 28 23.15 -15.47 -3.00
N LEU A 29 23.92 -14.49 -2.56
CA LEU A 29 25.28 -14.25 -2.99
C LEU A 29 26.25 -14.68 -1.90
N LEU A 30 27.16 -15.61 -2.21
CA LEU A 30 28.23 -16.01 -1.29
C LEU A 30 29.15 -14.81 -0.98
N ASN A 31 29.72 -14.72 0.23
CA ASN A 31 30.72 -13.68 0.56
C ASN A 31 32.16 -14.10 0.20
N THR A 32 32.35 -15.29 -0.37
CA THR A 32 33.66 -15.90 -0.66
C THR A 32 33.83 -16.17 -2.16
N ASN A 33 35.09 -16.20 -2.60
CA ASN A 33 35.49 -16.62 -3.95
C ASN A 33 35.76 -18.13 -4.02
N GLU A 34 35.49 -18.87 -2.93
CA GLU A 34 35.51 -20.32 -2.93
C GLU A 34 34.21 -20.87 -3.51
N ASN A 35 34.33 -21.79 -4.48
CA ASN A 35 33.17 -22.47 -5.03
C ASN A 35 32.50 -23.32 -3.94
N TYR A 36 31.18 -23.21 -3.85
CA TYR A 36 30.35 -24.18 -3.15
C TYR A 36 29.97 -25.29 -4.13
N THR A 37 30.12 -26.54 -3.69
CA THR A 37 30.09 -27.71 -4.60
C THR A 37 28.69 -28.20 -4.92
N ASP A 38 27.70 -27.86 -4.10
CA ASP A 38 26.30 -28.24 -4.33
C ASP A 38 25.64 -27.15 -5.20
N PRO A 39 25.06 -27.50 -6.36
CA PRO A 39 24.39 -26.52 -7.24
C PRO A 39 23.11 -25.94 -6.62
N THR A 40 22.70 -26.46 -5.47
CA THR A 40 21.53 -25.97 -4.73
C THR A 40 21.87 -25.67 -3.29
N ILE A 41 21.21 -24.66 -2.75
CA ILE A 41 21.33 -24.25 -1.36
C ILE A 41 19.97 -23.88 -0.83
N ASP A 42 19.63 -24.33 0.38
CA ASP A 42 18.36 -24.01 1.01
C ASP A 42 18.53 -22.96 2.12
N PHE A 43 17.46 -22.22 2.42
CA PHE A 43 17.50 -21.14 3.40
C PHE A 43 17.90 -21.65 4.79
N LYS A 44 17.50 -22.87 5.18
CA LYS A 44 17.94 -23.45 6.45
C LYS A 44 19.46 -23.58 6.51
N LYS A 45 20.11 -24.07 5.45
CA LYS A 45 21.58 -24.16 5.37
C LYS A 45 22.23 -22.78 5.39
N ILE A 46 21.68 -21.82 4.64
CA ILE A 46 22.14 -20.41 4.63
C ILE A 46 22.12 -19.81 6.03
N TRP A 47 20.98 -19.93 6.72
CA TRP A 47 20.77 -19.31 8.03
C TRP A 47 21.53 -20.00 9.15
N SER A 48 21.56 -21.33 9.15
CA SER A 48 22.16 -22.08 10.25
C SER A 48 23.67 -22.28 10.12
N GLY A 49 24.23 -22.16 8.92
CA GLY A 49 25.56 -22.66 8.61
C GLY A 49 25.67 -24.18 8.78
N SER A 50 24.56 -24.90 8.95
CA SER A 50 24.61 -26.36 9.08
C SER A 50 24.76 -27.00 7.71
N GLY A 51 25.80 -27.83 7.54
CA GLY A 51 26.12 -28.45 6.25
C GLY A 51 26.84 -27.52 5.26
N ILE A 52 27.13 -26.28 5.66
CA ILE A 52 27.84 -25.28 4.88
C ILE A 52 28.87 -24.62 5.80
N SER A 53 30.16 -24.72 5.49
CA SER A 53 31.19 -24.07 6.31
C SER A 53 30.88 -22.58 6.48
N THR A 54 31.11 -22.02 7.67
CA THR A 54 30.91 -20.58 7.99
C THR A 54 31.61 -19.62 7.02
N ARG A 55 32.59 -20.12 6.25
CA ARG A 55 33.22 -19.40 5.13
C ARG A 55 32.28 -19.08 3.95
N TYR A 56 31.14 -19.75 3.85
CA TYR A 56 30.13 -19.58 2.80
C TYR A 56 28.90 -18.79 3.28
N ASN A 57 29.07 -18.04 4.36
CA ASN A 57 28.18 -16.95 4.71
C ASN A 57 27.99 -16.00 3.51
N GLY A 58 26.87 -15.29 3.44
CA GLY A 58 26.49 -14.55 2.25
C GLY A 58 25.46 -13.47 2.50
N SER A 59 24.87 -12.98 1.43
CA SER A 59 23.86 -11.92 1.43
C SER A 59 22.64 -12.38 0.65
N ILE A 60 21.45 -12.19 1.19
CA ILE A 60 20.22 -12.35 0.42
C ILE A 60 19.93 -11.03 -0.28
N LEU A 61 19.76 -11.13 -1.59
CA LEU A 61 19.47 -10.03 -2.50
C LEU A 61 17.98 -10.02 -2.79
N PHE A 62 17.41 -8.83 -2.84
CA PHE A 62 16.06 -8.55 -3.25
C PHE A 62 16.10 -7.50 -4.35
N CYS A 63 15.34 -7.74 -5.41
CA CYS A 63 15.10 -6.74 -6.44
C CYS A 63 13.72 -6.95 -7.04
N ARG A 64 13.22 -5.96 -7.78
CA ARG A 64 11.93 -6.06 -8.47
C ARG A 64 11.96 -7.05 -9.61
N THR A 65 13.02 -7.01 -10.39
CA THR A 65 13.32 -7.90 -11.51
C THR A 65 14.77 -8.36 -11.41
N ALA A 66 15.14 -9.40 -12.14
CA ALA A 66 16.54 -9.80 -12.22
C ALA A 66 17.36 -8.66 -12.85
N PRO A 67 18.50 -8.26 -12.27
CA PRO A 67 19.41 -7.30 -12.89
C PRO A 67 19.78 -7.73 -14.32
N ALA A 68 19.79 -6.79 -15.27
CA ALA A 68 20.05 -7.10 -16.67
C ALA A 68 21.49 -7.63 -16.92
N GLN A 69 22.43 -7.22 -16.06
CA GLN A 69 23.82 -7.65 -16.12
C GLN A 69 24.12 -8.56 -14.92
N LEU A 70 24.20 -9.88 -15.17
CA LEU A 70 24.67 -10.85 -14.18
C LEU A 70 25.98 -11.48 -14.68
N GLY A 71 26.90 -11.76 -13.75
CA GLY A 71 28.18 -12.40 -14.07
C GLY A 71 29.29 -12.06 -13.06
N PRO A 72 30.53 -12.51 -13.30
CA PRO A 72 31.63 -12.38 -12.35
C PRO A 72 31.93 -10.95 -11.92
N ASP A 73 31.96 -10.02 -12.88
CA ASP A 73 32.24 -8.61 -12.59
C ASP A 73 31.13 -7.98 -11.73
N TYR A 74 29.89 -8.41 -11.93
CA TYR A 74 28.73 -7.91 -11.19
C TYR A 74 28.77 -8.29 -9.72
N HIS A 75 29.04 -9.56 -9.38
CA HIS A 75 29.08 -9.96 -7.97
C HIS A 75 30.25 -9.33 -7.21
N GLU A 76 31.40 -9.14 -7.86
CA GLU A 76 32.57 -8.54 -7.20
C GLU A 76 32.31 -7.07 -6.91
N GLN A 77 31.70 -6.36 -7.85
CA GLN A 77 31.25 -4.99 -7.65
C GLN A 77 30.21 -4.93 -6.52
N LEU A 78 29.20 -5.79 -6.53
CA LEU A 78 28.16 -5.81 -5.49
C LEU A 78 28.74 -6.09 -4.10
N ARG A 79 29.62 -7.08 -3.96
CA ARG A 79 30.32 -7.34 -2.68
C ARG A 79 31.13 -6.14 -2.21
N THR A 80 31.83 -5.48 -3.13
CA THR A 80 32.64 -4.29 -2.81
C THR A 80 31.76 -3.16 -2.28
N LEU A 81 30.62 -2.89 -2.93
CA LEU A 81 29.68 -1.86 -2.49
C LEU A 81 29.00 -2.21 -1.16
N ILE A 82 28.68 -3.49 -0.93
CA ILE A 82 28.20 -3.94 0.39
C ILE A 82 29.29 -3.72 1.46
N ARG A 83 30.56 -4.05 1.17
CA ARG A 83 31.68 -3.76 2.11
C ARG A 83 31.80 -2.28 2.41
N GLU A 84 31.65 -1.44 1.40
CA GLU A 84 31.71 0.02 1.55
C GLU A 84 30.57 0.56 2.42
N LYS A 85 29.33 0.12 2.17
CA LYS A 85 28.16 0.51 2.98
C LYS A 85 28.21 0.01 4.42
N VAL A 86 28.62 -1.24 4.61
CA VAL A 86 28.71 -1.84 5.95
C VAL A 86 29.91 -1.26 6.70
N GLY A 87 31.06 -1.06 6.05
CA GLY A 87 32.26 -0.47 6.64
C GLY A 87 33.01 -1.38 7.63
N GLU A 88 32.53 -2.61 7.85
CA GLU A 88 33.10 -3.60 8.75
C GLU A 88 32.78 -5.02 8.30
N VAL A 89 33.26 -6.03 9.03
CA VAL A 89 32.95 -7.44 8.73
C VAL A 89 31.55 -7.77 9.20
N TRP A 90 30.71 -8.31 8.30
CA TRP A 90 29.39 -8.84 8.62
C TRP A 90 29.34 -10.35 8.44
N SER A 91 28.35 -10.99 9.07
CA SER A 91 28.09 -12.42 8.89
C SER A 91 27.05 -12.63 7.80
N PHE A 92 26.01 -11.81 7.75
CA PHE A 92 24.90 -11.98 6.82
C PHE A 92 24.28 -10.62 6.49
N CYS A 93 23.84 -10.39 5.26
CA CYS A 93 23.14 -9.15 4.89
C CYS A 93 21.83 -9.45 4.19
N LEU A 94 20.85 -8.58 4.41
CA LEU A 94 19.69 -8.41 3.54
C LEU A 94 19.95 -7.18 2.68
N VAL A 95 19.86 -7.32 1.36
CA VAL A 95 20.26 -6.28 0.41
C VAL A 95 19.13 -6.06 -0.58
N TRP A 96 18.66 -4.82 -0.69
CA TRP A 96 17.75 -4.39 -1.73
C TRP A 96 18.51 -3.64 -2.80
N ILE A 97 18.36 -4.08 -4.05
CA ILE A 97 18.81 -3.36 -5.23
C ILE A 97 17.64 -2.50 -5.68
N MET A 98 17.81 -1.19 -5.58
CA MET A 98 16.69 -0.23 -5.69
C MET A 98 16.20 -0.10 -7.13
N ASP A 99 17.14 -0.11 -8.08
CA ASP A 99 16.90 -0.09 -9.53
C ASP A 99 17.78 -1.17 -10.21
N PRO A 100 17.20 -2.27 -10.73
CA PRO A 100 17.94 -3.34 -11.40
C PRO A 100 18.58 -2.95 -12.74
N ASP A 101 18.09 -1.88 -13.36
CA ASP A 101 18.53 -1.42 -14.67
C ASP A 101 19.57 -0.30 -14.57
N ALA A 102 19.69 0.33 -13.39
CA ALA A 102 20.73 1.30 -13.10
C ALA A 102 22.09 0.64 -12.79
N PRO A 103 23.21 1.32 -13.07
CA PRO A 103 24.53 0.86 -12.62
C PRO A 103 24.58 0.66 -11.11
N LEU A 104 25.31 -0.37 -10.68
CA LEU A 104 25.56 -0.61 -9.26
C LEU A 104 26.33 0.56 -8.63
N SER A 105 25.76 1.13 -7.58
CA SER A 105 26.36 2.18 -6.75
C SER A 105 25.91 1.99 -5.30
N THR A 106 26.54 2.69 -4.36
CA THR A 106 26.06 2.71 -2.97
C THR A 106 24.68 3.36 -2.86
N ASP A 107 24.33 4.32 -3.71
CA ASP A 107 22.99 4.94 -3.69
C ASP A 107 21.90 3.99 -4.22
N ASN A 108 22.26 3.04 -5.08
CA ASN A 108 21.36 2.03 -5.63
C ASN A 108 21.15 0.80 -4.70
N LEU A 109 21.69 0.85 -3.48
CA LEU A 109 21.60 -0.26 -2.53
C LEU A 109 21.01 0.20 -1.21
N TYR A 110 20.11 -0.60 -0.65
CA TYR A 110 19.80 -0.58 0.76
C TYR A 110 20.30 -1.87 1.40
N VAL A 111 21.03 -1.77 2.51
CA VAL A 111 21.72 -2.91 3.13
C VAL A 111 21.39 -2.93 4.62
N LEU A 112 20.75 -4.01 5.07
CA LEU A 112 20.57 -4.32 6.48
C LEU A 112 21.58 -5.40 6.89
N PRO A 113 22.71 -5.01 7.52
CA PRO A 113 23.70 -5.96 7.99
C PRO A 113 23.25 -6.66 9.28
N LEU A 114 23.48 -7.98 9.33
CA LEU A 114 23.24 -8.83 10.47
C LEU A 114 24.56 -9.51 10.90
N TRP A 115 24.85 -9.43 12.19
CA TRP A 115 26.05 -10.02 12.77
C TRP A 115 25.71 -11.26 13.56
N GLU A 116 26.52 -12.30 13.38
CA GLU A 116 26.38 -13.52 14.15
C GLU A 116 26.79 -13.26 15.60
N ARG A 117 25.85 -13.54 16.52
CA ARG A 117 26.08 -13.46 17.96
C ARG A 117 26.51 -14.82 18.51
N THR A 118 25.79 -15.86 18.10
CA THR A 118 26.11 -17.28 18.33
C THR A 118 25.67 -18.05 17.09
N THR A 119 26.10 -19.31 16.95
CA THR A 119 25.77 -20.13 15.77
C THR A 119 24.27 -20.08 15.46
N SER A 120 23.93 -19.64 14.24
CA SER A 120 22.55 -19.50 13.75
C SER A 120 21.68 -18.42 14.44
N GLN A 121 22.29 -17.50 15.18
CA GLN A 121 21.63 -16.35 15.78
C GLN A 121 22.30 -15.06 15.35
N TYR A 122 21.52 -14.18 14.73
CA TYR A 122 22.01 -12.90 14.24
C TYR A 122 21.38 -11.73 14.99
N GLU A 123 22.06 -10.59 14.98
CA GLU A 123 21.55 -9.34 15.52
C GLU A 123 21.95 -8.14 14.67
N VAL A 124 21.13 -7.09 14.75
CA VAL A 124 21.45 -5.76 14.22
C VAL A 124 22.40 -5.09 15.22
N LYS A 125 23.65 -4.81 14.84
CA LYS A 125 24.65 -4.19 15.75
C LYS A 125 24.70 -2.67 15.73
N ARG A 126 24.01 -2.04 14.79
CA ARG A 126 23.92 -0.58 14.70
C ARG A 126 22.55 -0.20 14.19
N GLU A 127 22.05 0.93 14.67
CA GLU A 127 20.82 1.48 14.12
C GLU A 127 20.99 1.74 12.62
N ASP A 128 20.00 1.33 11.84
CA ASP A 128 19.99 1.48 10.38
C ASP A 128 18.68 2.13 9.96
N THR A 129 18.79 3.36 9.46
CA THR A 129 17.63 4.20 9.10
C THR A 129 17.48 4.28 7.59
N PHE A 130 16.28 4.01 7.12
CA PHE A 130 15.86 4.26 5.75
C PHE A 130 14.85 5.42 5.73
N VAL A 131 15.09 6.38 4.83
CA VAL A 131 14.22 7.54 4.62
C VAL A 131 13.66 7.47 3.21
N ALA A 132 12.34 7.40 3.09
CA ALA A 132 11.60 7.20 1.85
C ALA A 132 10.92 8.49 1.37
N LEU A 133 10.89 8.74 0.05
CA LEU A 133 10.02 9.72 -0.63
C LEU A 133 10.06 11.11 0.03
N ASP A 134 11.24 11.76 -0.01
CA ASP A 134 11.53 13.04 0.67
C ASP A 134 11.20 13.05 2.18
N GLY A 135 11.26 11.86 2.77
CA GLY A 135 11.01 11.57 4.17
C GLY A 135 9.55 11.45 4.54
N ILE A 136 8.63 11.21 3.60
CA ILE A 136 7.23 10.91 3.93
C ILE A 136 7.11 9.72 4.88
N ALA A 137 8.03 8.76 4.75
CA ALA A 137 8.13 7.59 5.61
C ALA A 137 9.58 7.38 6.02
N GLU A 138 9.78 6.90 7.24
CA GLU A 138 11.09 6.61 7.81
C GLU A 138 10.96 5.38 8.69
N TRP A 139 11.90 4.45 8.58
CA TRP A 139 12.03 3.36 9.55
C TRP A 139 13.48 3.19 9.97
N THR A 140 13.65 2.78 11.22
CA THR A 140 14.97 2.50 11.78
C THR A 140 14.95 1.14 12.46
N PHE A 141 15.73 0.19 11.95
CA PHE A 141 16.01 -1.04 12.71
C PHE A 141 16.89 -0.67 13.90
N LEU A 142 16.47 -1.05 15.10
CA LEU A 142 17.17 -0.64 16.31
C LEU A 142 18.41 -1.52 16.59
N GLU A 143 19.38 -0.95 17.29
CA GLU A 143 20.55 -1.70 17.75
C GLU A 143 20.15 -2.85 18.70
N THR A 144 20.92 -3.94 18.68
CA THR A 144 20.79 -5.13 19.53
C THR A 144 19.50 -5.93 19.34
N VAL A 145 18.81 -5.71 18.21
CA VAL A 145 17.62 -6.46 17.83
C VAL A 145 18.02 -7.81 17.26
N ARG A 146 17.47 -8.88 17.84
CA ARG A 146 17.74 -10.24 17.37
C ARG A 146 16.94 -10.54 16.11
N ALA A 147 17.60 -11.16 15.15
CA ALA A 147 16.99 -11.76 13.99
C ALA A 147 16.93 -13.28 14.16
N VAL A 148 15.79 -13.88 13.82
CA VAL A 148 15.54 -15.33 13.83
C VAL A 148 14.99 -15.75 12.47
N SER A 149 15.16 -17.01 12.10
CA SER A 149 14.48 -17.57 10.92
C SER A 149 13.13 -18.16 11.31
N ASP A 150 12.14 -18.03 10.42
CA ASP A 150 10.98 -18.92 10.39
C ASP A 150 10.91 -19.66 9.05
N ILE A 151 10.61 -20.95 9.12
CA ILE A 151 10.59 -21.84 7.95
C ILE A 151 9.33 -22.70 8.02
N GLN A 152 8.44 -22.47 7.05
CA GLN A 152 7.19 -23.21 6.92
C GLN A 152 7.10 -23.80 5.51
N ASN A 153 7.27 -25.13 5.40
CA ASN A 153 7.37 -25.83 4.11
C ASN A 153 8.49 -25.25 3.23
N ASN A 154 8.13 -24.70 2.07
CA ASN A 154 9.05 -24.05 1.13
C ASN A 154 9.12 -22.54 1.34
N TYR A 155 8.33 -21.97 2.25
CA TYR A 155 8.35 -20.55 2.58
C TYR A 155 9.37 -20.28 3.69
N SER A 156 10.11 -19.18 3.60
CA SER A 156 11.06 -18.79 4.63
C SER A 156 11.17 -17.28 4.78
N GLU A 157 11.38 -16.82 6.00
CA GLU A 157 11.51 -15.41 6.33
C GLU A 157 12.50 -15.15 7.47
N VAL A 158 13.04 -13.95 7.48
CA VAL A 158 13.79 -13.39 8.60
C VAL A 158 12.83 -12.60 9.47
N ARG A 159 12.77 -12.95 10.77
CA ARG A 159 11.92 -12.28 11.76
C ARG A 159 12.74 -11.49 12.77
N PHE A 160 12.22 -10.34 13.16
CA PHE A 160 12.73 -9.52 14.25
C PHE A 160 11.62 -9.40 15.30
N PRO A 161 11.67 -10.21 16.38
CA PRO A 161 10.65 -10.16 17.44
C PRO A 161 10.65 -8.78 18.11
N THR A 162 9.47 -8.23 18.35
CA THR A 162 9.36 -6.92 19.03
C THR A 162 9.48 -7.06 20.54
N SER A 163 9.15 -8.21 21.13
CA SER A 163 9.30 -8.43 22.57
C SER A 163 10.70 -8.85 23.03
N PRO A 164 11.15 -8.40 24.22
CA PRO A 164 12.42 -8.82 24.79
C PRO A 164 12.32 -10.29 25.23
N SER A 165 12.76 -11.20 24.35
CA SER A 165 12.69 -12.65 24.59
C SER A 165 13.41 -13.12 25.85
N THR A 166 14.31 -12.31 26.43
CA THR A 166 15.13 -12.69 27.58
C THR A 166 15.69 -11.46 28.33
N GLY A 167 14.88 -10.72 29.10
CA GLY A 167 15.30 -9.89 30.26
C GLY A 167 16.50 -8.93 30.17
N LEU A 168 17.07 -8.66 28.99
CA LEU A 168 18.33 -7.92 28.79
C LEU A 168 18.18 -6.74 27.81
N ASN A 169 17.07 -6.63 27.09
CA ASN A 169 16.77 -5.47 26.25
C ASN A 169 15.71 -4.61 26.95
N THR A 170 16.10 -3.39 27.32
CA THR A 170 15.21 -2.34 27.85
C THR A 170 14.39 -1.65 26.76
N ARG A 171 14.60 -2.00 25.48
CA ARG A 171 13.85 -1.47 24.34
C ARG A 171 12.88 -2.56 23.83
N PRO A 172 11.54 -2.37 23.98
CA PRO A 172 10.53 -3.35 23.60
C PRO A 172 10.16 -3.31 22.10
N HIS A 173 11.07 -2.85 21.24
CA HIS A 173 10.78 -2.68 19.81
C HIS A 173 11.98 -3.11 18.96
N ALA A 174 11.69 -3.79 17.84
CA ALA A 174 12.69 -4.19 16.85
C ALA A 174 13.01 -3.07 15.84
N MET A 175 12.07 -2.13 15.67
CA MET A 175 12.15 -1.05 14.71
C MET A 175 11.31 0.11 15.21
N THR A 176 11.67 1.33 14.84
CA THR A 176 10.76 2.49 14.87
C THR A 176 10.26 2.74 13.46
N PHE A 177 8.99 3.08 13.32
CA PHE A 177 8.40 3.46 12.04
C PHE A 177 7.67 4.79 12.20
N GLY A 178 7.89 5.69 11.26
CA GLY A 178 7.32 7.03 11.28
C GLY A 178 6.78 7.42 9.93
N LEU A 179 5.61 8.06 9.96
CA LEU A 179 4.96 8.65 8.80
C LEU A 179 4.87 10.16 9.03
N ARG A 180 5.21 10.96 8.01
CA ARG A 180 5.07 12.42 8.08
C ARG A 180 3.65 12.84 7.73
N LEU A 181 3.22 13.91 8.39
CA LEU A 181 1.92 14.54 8.15
C LEU A 181 2.00 15.42 6.89
N SER A 182 0.86 15.68 6.24
CA SER A 182 0.75 16.41 4.98
C SER A 182 1.35 17.83 4.98
N GLY A 183 1.56 18.43 6.15
CA GLY A 183 2.23 19.74 6.34
C GLY A 183 3.75 19.70 6.53
N GLY A 184 4.40 18.55 6.33
CA GLY A 184 5.86 18.38 6.51
C GLY A 184 6.33 18.36 7.97
N GLN A 185 5.41 18.54 8.92
CA GLN A 185 5.68 18.32 10.34
C GLN A 185 5.95 16.82 10.57
N ARG A 186 7.06 16.53 11.24
CA ARG A 186 7.34 15.18 11.73
C ARG A 186 6.33 14.87 12.83
N ALA A 187 5.72 13.70 12.80
CA ALA A 187 5.12 13.12 14.00
C ALA A 187 6.27 12.74 14.97
N THR A 188 6.93 13.74 15.53
CA THR A 188 8.27 13.61 16.14
C THR A 188 8.29 12.81 17.45
N GLU A 189 7.15 12.34 17.96
CA GLU A 189 7.05 11.82 19.34
C GLU A 189 6.46 10.41 19.49
N ARG A 190 6.09 9.68 18.41
CA ARG A 190 5.33 8.41 18.55
C ARG A 190 5.82 7.19 17.77
N GLN A 191 7.00 7.24 17.15
CA GLN A 191 7.46 6.21 16.18
C GLN A 191 7.65 4.79 16.75
N SER A 192 7.87 4.64 18.06
CA SER A 192 8.02 3.33 18.72
C SER A 192 6.70 2.71 19.15
N ASP A 193 5.75 3.55 19.59
CA ASP A 193 4.51 3.11 20.25
C ASP A 193 3.46 2.61 19.25
N GLN A 194 3.73 2.78 17.95
CA GLN A 194 2.86 2.34 16.87
C GLN A 194 3.03 0.85 16.54
N ILE A 195 4.16 0.21 16.83
CA ILE A 195 4.34 -1.22 16.56
C ILE A 195 3.97 -2.01 17.83
N PRO A 196 2.91 -2.84 17.82
CA PRO A 196 2.47 -3.56 19.01
C PRO A 196 3.57 -4.48 19.56
N ALA A 197 3.67 -4.56 20.89
CA ALA A 197 4.50 -5.54 21.56
C ALA A 197 4.03 -6.98 21.27
N ASP A 198 4.90 -7.96 21.50
CA ASP A 198 4.62 -9.40 21.28
C ASP A 198 4.29 -9.78 19.82
N THR A 199 4.73 -8.95 18.88
CA THR A 199 4.66 -9.20 17.44
C THR A 199 6.06 -9.44 16.85
N TYR A 200 6.18 -9.37 15.54
CA TYR A 200 7.45 -9.44 14.83
C TYR A 200 7.40 -8.61 13.56
N ILE A 201 8.58 -8.20 13.11
CA ILE A 201 8.79 -7.71 11.75
C ILE A 201 9.29 -8.89 10.93
N ALA A 202 8.67 -9.17 9.80
CA ALA A 202 9.05 -10.24 8.89
C ALA A 202 9.60 -9.68 7.58
N ILE A 203 10.65 -10.33 7.08
CA ILE A 203 11.21 -10.10 5.75
C ILE A 203 11.22 -11.45 5.02
N PRO A 204 10.20 -11.73 4.20
CA PRO A 204 10.12 -12.98 3.46
C PRO A 204 11.24 -13.08 2.45
N THR A 205 11.84 -14.27 2.33
CA THR A 205 12.92 -14.54 1.38
C THR A 205 12.42 -15.11 0.06
N ASN A 206 11.17 -15.57 0.04
CA ASN A 206 10.50 -16.06 -1.16
C ASN A 206 8.98 -15.94 -1.03
N GLY A 207 8.28 -16.39 -2.07
CA GLY A 207 6.82 -16.35 -2.12
C GLY A 207 6.27 -14.91 -2.17
N PRO A 208 4.95 -14.77 -1.94
CA PRO A 208 4.28 -13.49 -2.10
C PRO A 208 4.81 -12.40 -1.15
N GLY A 209 5.23 -11.28 -1.74
CA GLY A 209 5.97 -10.16 -1.12
C GLY A 209 7.25 -10.53 -0.36
N CYS A 210 7.96 -11.54 -0.89
CA CYS A 210 9.41 -11.60 -0.82
C CYS A 210 10.07 -10.21 -0.86
N GLY A 211 11.01 -9.97 0.05
CA GLY A 211 11.76 -8.71 0.16
C GLY A 211 10.97 -7.57 0.82
N CYS A 212 9.67 -7.69 1.05
CA CYS A 212 8.94 -6.66 1.78
C CYS A 212 9.23 -6.73 3.29
N ILE A 213 9.39 -5.58 3.94
CA ILE A 213 9.40 -5.44 5.39
C ILE A 213 7.95 -5.38 5.86
N ARG A 214 7.53 -6.37 6.67
CA ARG A 214 6.12 -6.57 7.05
C ARG A 214 5.93 -6.62 8.55
N PHE A 215 4.92 -5.92 9.06
CA PHE A 215 4.61 -5.84 10.48
C PHE A 215 3.18 -5.32 10.68
N GLU A 216 2.67 -5.41 11.91
CA GLU A 216 1.43 -4.72 12.30
C GLU A 216 1.76 -3.38 12.94
N MET A 217 0.90 -2.39 12.73
CA MET A 217 1.00 -1.11 13.41
C MET A 217 -0.36 -0.57 13.82
N ASP A 218 -0.39 0.25 14.86
CA ASP A 218 -1.55 0.99 15.31
C ASP A 218 -1.34 2.48 15.00
N LEU A 219 -2.36 3.12 14.40
CA LEU A 219 -2.41 4.56 14.14
C LEU A 219 -3.59 5.18 14.87
N PHE A 220 -3.41 6.37 15.42
CA PHE A 220 -4.52 7.11 16.01
C PHE A 220 -5.38 7.74 14.92
N GLU A 221 -6.71 7.57 15.02
CA GLU A 221 -7.65 8.09 14.03
C GLU A 221 -7.50 9.60 13.86
N GLN A 222 -7.51 10.33 14.98
CA GLN A 222 -7.52 11.80 14.98
C GLN A 222 -6.15 12.41 14.65
N ASP A 223 -5.08 11.87 15.21
CA ASP A 223 -3.75 12.48 15.12
C ASP A 223 -3.02 12.06 13.84
N ASP A 224 -3.15 10.79 13.44
CA ASP A 224 -2.38 10.22 12.34
C ASP A 224 -3.23 10.12 11.06
N LEU A 225 -4.36 9.41 11.12
CA LEU A 225 -5.14 9.08 9.91
C LEU A 225 -5.74 10.33 9.25
N LEU A 226 -6.30 11.26 10.03
CA LEU A 226 -6.83 12.51 9.50
C LEU A 226 -5.74 13.40 8.89
N ALA A 227 -4.53 13.36 9.46
CA ALA A 227 -3.39 14.15 9.01
C ALA A 227 -2.73 13.62 7.74
N PHE A 228 -3.00 12.37 7.35
CA PHE A 228 -2.64 11.84 6.03
C PHE A 228 -3.39 12.53 4.89
N ASP A 229 -4.50 13.20 5.19
CA ASP A 229 -5.26 13.99 4.23
C ASP A 229 -5.66 13.14 3.00
N LEU A 230 -6.19 11.95 3.28
CA LEU A 230 -6.63 10.98 2.27
C LEU A 230 -7.73 11.59 1.43
N GLY A 231 -7.61 11.51 0.11
CA GLY A 231 -8.60 12.10 -0.79
C GLY A 231 -8.22 11.96 -2.25
N GLN A 232 -9.16 12.36 -3.11
CA GLN A 232 -8.89 12.49 -4.54
C GLN A 232 -8.20 13.81 -4.82
N ARG A 233 -7.26 13.79 -5.76
CA ARG A 233 -6.50 14.98 -6.15
C ARG A 233 -6.52 15.13 -7.65
N PHE A 234 -6.83 16.34 -8.09
CA PHE A 234 -6.79 16.74 -9.48
C PHE A 234 -5.73 17.82 -9.63
N PHE A 235 -4.87 17.70 -10.64
CA PHE A 235 -3.73 18.58 -10.83
C PHE A 235 -3.83 19.31 -12.18
N TYR A 236 -3.30 20.54 -12.24
CA TYR A 236 -3.24 21.32 -13.48
C TYR A 236 -2.10 22.34 -13.43
N SER A 237 -1.75 22.91 -14.58
CA SER A 237 -0.76 23.99 -14.65
C SER A 237 -1.38 25.32 -14.22
N ALA A 238 -0.84 25.94 -13.17
CA ALA A 238 -1.37 27.19 -12.64
C ALA A 238 -1.09 28.41 -13.54
N ASP A 239 0.05 28.41 -14.23
CA ASP A 239 0.61 29.59 -14.90
C ASP A 239 1.40 29.27 -16.19
N GLY A 240 1.35 28.03 -16.69
CA GLY A 240 2.11 27.59 -17.86
C GLY A 240 3.63 27.49 -17.66
N ASN A 241 4.15 27.85 -16.47
CA ASN A 241 5.59 27.79 -16.14
C ASN A 241 5.97 26.52 -15.37
N GLY A 242 5.10 25.52 -15.35
CA GLY A 242 5.34 24.24 -14.68
C GLY A 242 4.99 24.21 -13.18
N SER A 243 4.43 25.29 -12.63
CA SER A 243 3.87 25.30 -11.27
C SER A 243 2.59 24.47 -11.23
N LEU A 244 2.53 23.52 -10.29
CA LEU A 244 1.43 22.58 -10.15
C LEU A 244 0.38 23.13 -9.17
N ALA A 245 -0.81 23.39 -9.67
CA ALA A 245 -1.98 23.63 -8.82
C ALA A 245 -2.73 22.32 -8.58
N GLN A 246 -3.47 22.26 -7.47
CA GLN A 246 -4.28 21.09 -7.11
C GLN A 246 -5.67 21.48 -6.59
N PHE A 247 -6.68 20.69 -6.96
CA PHE A 247 -7.91 20.56 -6.19
C PHE A 247 -7.80 19.30 -5.32
N HIS A 248 -8.21 19.41 -4.07
CA HIS A 248 -8.21 18.32 -3.11
C HIS A 248 -9.62 18.07 -2.58
N TYR A 249 -10.06 16.81 -2.68
CA TYR A 249 -11.35 16.34 -2.19
C TYR A 249 -11.11 15.33 -1.06
N PRO A 250 -11.13 15.77 0.21
CA PRO A 250 -10.85 14.90 1.35
C PRO A 250 -11.91 13.80 1.46
N LEU A 251 -11.46 12.59 1.75
CA LEU A 251 -12.31 11.43 1.92
C LEU A 251 -12.91 11.38 3.34
N LEU A 252 -12.07 11.60 4.35
CA LEU A 252 -12.45 11.50 5.76
C LEU A 252 -12.94 12.85 6.27
N ARG A 253 -14.07 12.84 6.97
CA ARG A 253 -14.72 14.05 7.48
C ARG A 253 -14.31 14.37 8.90
N SER A 254 -14.23 13.35 9.74
CA SER A 254 -13.87 13.49 11.14
C SER A 254 -13.11 12.26 11.60
N ALA A 255 -12.54 12.38 12.78
CA ALA A 255 -11.78 11.31 13.40
C ALA A 255 -11.94 11.36 14.92
N ARG A 256 -12.02 10.19 15.52
CA ARG A 256 -12.34 10.03 16.95
C ARG A 256 -11.08 10.09 17.82
N ALA A 257 -11.13 10.93 18.85
CA ALA A 257 -10.03 11.10 19.79
C ALA A 257 -9.79 9.83 20.62
N GLY A 258 -8.53 9.37 20.68
CA GLY A 258 -8.12 8.21 21.48
C GLY A 258 -8.48 6.85 20.89
N TYR A 259 -9.02 6.81 19.66
CA TYR A 259 -9.24 5.57 18.91
C TYR A 259 -8.00 5.22 18.10
N ARG A 260 -7.60 3.94 18.16
CA ARG A 260 -6.47 3.37 17.43
C ARG A 260 -6.95 2.38 16.41
N LEU A 261 -6.50 2.53 15.18
CA LEU A 261 -6.78 1.63 14.06
C LEU A 261 -5.57 0.73 13.84
N ARG A 262 -5.83 -0.57 13.70
CA ARG A 262 -4.77 -1.53 13.40
C ARG A 262 -4.61 -1.74 11.91
N PHE A 263 -3.36 -1.67 11.47
CA PHE A 263 -2.93 -1.85 10.09
C PHE A 263 -1.95 -3.02 9.95
N GLN A 264 -2.01 -3.69 8.80
CA GLN A 264 -0.93 -4.53 8.30
C GLN A 264 -0.08 -3.71 7.34
N VAL A 265 1.20 -3.60 7.64
CA VAL A 265 2.15 -2.84 6.85
C VAL A 265 2.97 -3.79 6.00
N SER A 266 3.18 -3.41 4.74
CA SER A 266 4.16 -4.03 3.86
C SER A 266 4.93 -2.90 3.20
N LEU A 267 6.26 -2.90 3.29
CA LEU A 267 7.13 -1.90 2.68
C LEU A 267 8.12 -2.61 1.76
N ASP A 268 8.14 -2.27 0.47
CA ASP A 268 9.20 -2.66 -0.43
C ASP A 268 10.17 -1.48 -0.60
N PRO A 269 11.37 -1.52 0.01
CA PRO A 269 12.37 -0.48 -0.17
C PRO A 269 12.63 -0.15 -1.64
N ALA A 270 12.67 -1.16 -2.51
CA ALA A 270 12.94 -0.99 -3.95
C ALA A 270 11.70 -0.55 -4.76
N ASN A 271 10.50 -0.52 -4.16
CA ASN A 271 9.27 -0.13 -4.86
C ASN A 271 8.24 0.56 -3.96
N LEU A 272 8.59 1.74 -3.46
CA LEU A 272 7.77 2.46 -2.48
C LEU A 272 6.43 2.96 -3.04
N THR A 273 6.41 3.33 -4.31
CA THR A 273 5.22 3.86 -5.00
C THR A 273 4.52 2.82 -5.86
N ASN A 274 4.84 1.53 -5.68
CA ASN A 274 4.27 0.41 -6.43
C ASN A 274 4.24 0.61 -7.95
N ARG A 275 5.25 1.28 -8.52
CA ARG A 275 5.37 1.41 -9.97
C ARG A 275 5.37 0.02 -10.59
N LYS A 276 4.86 -0.14 -11.81
CA LYS A 276 5.08 -1.37 -12.58
C LYS A 276 6.54 -1.42 -13.06
N ALA A 277 7.09 -2.62 -13.19
CA ALA A 277 8.45 -2.79 -13.72
C ALA A 277 8.41 -2.71 -15.24
N ASP A 278 7.36 -3.32 -15.80
CA ASP A 278 6.96 -3.22 -17.19
C ASP A 278 5.52 -2.68 -17.24
N PRO A 279 5.24 -1.57 -17.95
CA PRO A 279 3.88 -1.04 -18.12
C PRO A 279 2.89 -2.05 -18.72
N GLU A 280 3.39 -3.01 -19.53
CA GLU A 280 2.59 -4.06 -20.17
C GLU A 280 2.41 -5.30 -19.28
N ALA A 281 3.20 -5.43 -18.20
CA ALA A 281 3.05 -6.55 -17.28
C ALA A 281 1.68 -6.53 -16.59
N ALA A 282 1.16 -7.73 -16.35
CA ALA A 282 0.03 -7.94 -15.46
C ALA A 282 0.31 -7.24 -14.13
N GLU A 283 -0.73 -6.63 -13.55
CA GLU A 283 -0.59 -5.88 -12.31
C GLU A 283 -0.12 -6.82 -11.20
N PHE A 284 1.11 -6.61 -10.72
CA PHE A 284 1.56 -7.25 -9.50
C PHE A 284 0.77 -6.67 -8.33
N PRO A 285 0.40 -7.49 -7.32
CA PRO A 285 -0.26 -6.96 -6.14
C PRO A 285 0.61 -5.87 -5.51
N ALA A 286 0.01 -4.77 -5.08
CA ALA A 286 0.75 -3.70 -4.41
C ALA A 286 1.60 -4.26 -3.26
N ARG A 287 2.88 -3.89 -3.22
CA ARG A 287 3.93 -4.41 -2.34
C ARG A 287 4.22 -3.46 -1.18
N THR A 288 4.00 -2.16 -1.39
CA THR A 288 4.12 -1.10 -0.39
C THR A 288 2.74 -0.54 -0.04
N TYR A 289 2.26 -0.77 1.18
CA TYR A 289 0.93 -0.34 1.63
C TYR A 289 0.80 -0.35 3.16
N LEU A 290 -0.24 0.33 3.64
CA LEU A 290 -0.85 0.13 4.95
C LEU A 290 -2.27 -0.38 4.75
N ALA A 291 -2.52 -1.65 5.07
CA ALA A 291 -3.83 -2.28 4.90
C ALA A 291 -4.62 -2.23 6.21
N PHE A 292 -5.88 -1.83 6.14
CA PHE A 292 -6.76 -1.91 7.30
C PHE A 292 -6.95 -3.37 7.71
N THR A 293 -6.98 -3.63 9.01
CA THR A 293 -7.39 -4.94 9.56
C THR A 293 -8.89 -5.00 9.89
N GLY A 294 -9.59 -3.86 9.78
CA GLY A 294 -10.96 -3.67 10.25
C GLY A 294 -11.13 -3.69 11.76
N HIS A 295 -10.03 -3.64 12.51
CA HIS A 295 -10.02 -3.54 13.96
C HIS A 295 -9.67 -2.12 14.40
N THR A 296 -10.53 -1.57 15.25
CA THR A 296 -10.27 -0.33 15.98
C THR A 296 -10.41 -0.60 17.47
N GLU A 297 -9.61 0.05 18.29
CA GLU A 297 -9.67 -0.06 19.75
C GLU A 297 -9.64 1.34 20.40
N HIS A 298 -10.25 1.46 21.57
CA HIS A 298 -10.13 2.65 22.41
C HIS A 298 -10.10 2.26 23.89
N THR A 299 -9.58 3.14 24.74
CA THR A 299 -9.54 2.90 26.19
C THR A 299 -10.68 3.64 26.88
N SER A 300 -11.53 2.89 27.59
CA SER A 300 -12.59 3.46 28.44
C SER A 300 -12.59 2.79 29.81
N GLY A 301 -12.58 3.59 30.88
CA GLY A 301 -12.52 3.06 32.25
C GLY A 301 -11.27 2.21 32.57
N GLY A 302 -10.18 2.40 31.81
CA GLY A 302 -8.95 1.60 31.94
C GLY A 302 -8.99 0.25 31.22
N GLN A 303 -10.05 -0.05 30.46
CA GLN A 303 -10.16 -1.25 29.63
C GLN A 303 -10.03 -0.89 28.15
N ILE A 304 -9.33 -1.75 27.40
CA ILE A 304 -9.27 -1.68 25.93
C ILE A 304 -10.55 -2.30 25.40
N ILE A 305 -11.31 -1.52 24.63
CA ILE A 305 -12.57 -1.91 24.01
C ILE A 305 -12.33 -2.07 22.51
N PRO A 306 -12.38 -3.30 21.98
CA PRO A 306 -12.28 -3.54 20.55
C PRO A 306 -13.62 -3.28 19.84
N GLU A 307 -13.55 -2.79 18.60
CA GLU A 307 -14.69 -2.54 17.72
C GLU A 307 -14.31 -2.73 16.24
N SER A 308 -15.33 -2.83 15.39
CA SER A 308 -15.12 -2.82 13.94
C SER A 308 -14.81 -1.40 13.46
N THR A 309 -13.85 -1.29 12.55
CA THR A 309 -13.48 0.01 11.95
C THR A 309 -14.63 0.56 11.10
N VAL A 310 -15.07 1.77 11.45
CA VAL A 310 -16.00 2.60 10.67
C VAL A 310 -15.44 4.01 10.64
N LEU A 311 -15.30 4.57 9.45
CA LEU A 311 -14.70 5.89 9.21
C LEU A 311 -15.76 6.87 8.72
N GLU A 312 -15.92 8.02 9.39
CA GLU A 312 -16.84 9.05 8.92
C GLU A 312 -16.27 9.73 7.66
N SER A 313 -17.06 9.76 6.57
CA SER A 313 -16.60 10.28 5.29
C SER A 313 -17.32 11.57 4.87
N HIS A 314 -16.75 12.26 3.88
CA HIS A 314 -17.40 13.37 3.19
C HIS A 314 -18.39 12.92 2.11
N LEU A 315 -18.50 11.61 1.85
CA LEU A 315 -19.48 11.08 0.90
C LEU A 315 -20.88 11.27 1.46
N ALA A 316 -21.80 11.65 0.57
CA ALA A 316 -23.19 11.84 0.91
C ALA A 316 -24.07 11.40 -0.25
N THR A 317 -25.32 11.10 0.06
CA THR A 317 -26.37 10.97 -0.94
C THR A 317 -26.69 12.34 -1.56
N HIS A 318 -27.33 12.36 -2.74
CA HIS A 318 -27.83 13.59 -3.36
C HIS A 318 -28.74 14.44 -2.45
N ASN A 319 -29.39 13.82 -1.45
CA ASN A 319 -30.25 14.50 -0.48
C ASN A 319 -29.47 14.96 0.78
N GLY A 320 -28.16 14.81 0.80
CA GLY A 320 -27.28 15.28 1.87
C GLY A 320 -27.12 14.32 3.06
N TYR A 321 -27.71 13.12 3.03
CA TYR A 321 -27.47 12.10 4.05
C TYR A 321 -26.04 11.56 3.95
N GLY A 322 -25.30 11.58 5.06
CA GLY A 322 -23.89 11.17 5.09
C GLY A 322 -23.70 9.65 4.98
N LEU A 323 -22.58 9.25 4.41
CA LEU A 323 -22.17 7.86 4.28
C LEU A 323 -20.86 7.64 5.06
N ASP A 324 -20.82 6.59 5.86
CA ASP A 324 -19.60 6.13 6.54
C ASP A 324 -18.93 5.03 5.70
N LEU A 325 -17.64 4.81 5.92
CA LEU A 325 -16.83 3.83 5.21
C LEU A 325 -16.39 2.71 6.16
N ALA A 326 -16.69 1.47 5.80
CA ALA A 326 -16.11 0.30 6.45
C ALA A 326 -15.07 -0.35 5.53
N PRO A 327 -13.81 -0.54 5.98
CA PRO A 327 -12.77 -1.19 5.19
C PRO A 327 -13.18 -2.61 4.76
N TYR A 328 -13.07 -2.94 3.46
CA TYR A 328 -13.23 -4.32 3.00
C TYR A 328 -11.95 -5.11 3.24
N LEU A 329 -12.08 -6.38 3.66
CA LEU A 329 -10.97 -7.24 4.05
C LEU A 329 -10.99 -8.54 3.22
N GLN A 330 -10.16 -8.61 2.19
CA GLN A 330 -10.11 -9.81 1.34
C GLN A 330 -9.46 -11.01 2.05
N SER A 331 -8.50 -10.76 2.96
CA SER A 331 -7.71 -11.81 3.64
C SER A 331 -8.54 -12.70 4.58
N LEU A 332 -9.67 -12.20 5.11
CA LEU A 332 -10.59 -13.01 5.94
C LEU A 332 -11.42 -14.01 5.13
N ALA A 333 -11.50 -13.86 3.80
CA ALA A 333 -12.23 -14.78 2.94
C ALA A 333 -11.41 -16.01 2.52
N ASN A 334 -10.08 -16.01 2.75
CA ASN A 334 -9.19 -17.11 2.35
C ASN A 334 -8.17 -17.45 3.47
N PRO A 335 -8.60 -18.16 4.54
CA PRO A 335 -7.77 -18.48 5.71
C PRO A 335 -6.58 -19.41 5.41
N SER A 336 -6.46 -19.90 4.18
CA SER A 336 -5.33 -20.67 3.65
C SER A 336 -4.09 -19.81 3.32
N ALA A 337 -4.16 -18.49 3.47
CA ALA A 337 -3.04 -17.60 3.17
C ALA A 337 -1.79 -18.00 3.97
N LEU A 338 -0.67 -18.19 3.26
CA LEU A 338 0.63 -18.58 3.84
C LEU A 338 1.16 -17.60 4.90
N HIS A 339 0.61 -16.39 4.96
CA HIS A 339 1.07 -15.35 5.88
C HIS A 339 -0.08 -14.43 6.35
N PRO A 340 -0.25 -14.20 7.67
CA PRO A 340 -1.37 -13.41 8.21
C PRO A 340 -1.26 -11.91 7.89
N LEU A 341 -0.07 -11.40 7.56
CA LEU A 341 0.19 -9.98 7.25
C LEU A 341 0.04 -9.62 5.76
N MET A 342 -0.67 -10.43 4.98
CA MET A 342 -0.90 -10.16 3.56
C MET A 342 -2.31 -9.66 3.30
N ALA A 343 -2.39 -8.46 2.76
CA ALA A 343 -3.64 -7.90 2.26
C ALA A 343 -3.79 -8.22 0.78
N GLY A 344 -4.99 -8.66 0.40
CA GLY A 344 -5.33 -8.86 -1.00
C GLY A 344 -5.54 -7.53 -1.73
N GLU A 345 -5.67 -7.59 -3.05
CA GLU A 345 -5.85 -6.41 -3.90
C GLU A 345 -7.14 -5.63 -3.58
N GLU A 346 -8.19 -6.35 -3.23
CA GLU A 346 -9.48 -5.74 -2.88
C GLU A 346 -9.50 -5.16 -1.47
N SER A 347 -8.54 -5.53 -0.61
CA SER A 347 -8.50 -5.01 0.75
C SER A 347 -8.31 -3.49 0.74
N ALA A 348 -9.09 -2.81 1.58
CA ALA A 348 -8.91 -1.40 1.88
C ALA A 348 -7.48 -1.13 2.37
N ARG A 349 -6.80 -0.20 1.70
CA ARG A 349 -5.39 0.12 1.90
C ARG A 349 -5.16 1.62 1.76
N ILE A 350 -4.03 2.05 2.30
CA ILE A 350 -3.39 3.34 2.03
C ILE A 350 -2.07 3.02 1.32
N VAL A 351 -1.81 3.74 0.24
CA VAL A 351 -0.57 3.61 -0.55
C VAL A 351 0.10 4.96 -0.75
N PHE A 352 1.39 4.94 -1.10
CA PHE A 352 2.09 6.15 -1.51
C PHE A 352 1.88 6.40 -3.00
N CYS A 353 1.25 7.51 -3.35
CA CYS A 353 1.05 7.94 -4.73
C CYS A 353 1.93 9.15 -5.03
N GLU A 354 2.55 9.17 -6.21
CA GLU A 354 3.39 10.28 -6.65
C GLU A 354 2.51 11.47 -7.04
N LYS A 355 2.92 12.68 -6.64
CA LYS A 355 2.28 13.91 -7.14
C LYS A 355 2.61 14.11 -8.61
N ARG A 356 3.88 13.92 -8.99
CA ARG A 356 4.35 13.91 -10.37
C ARG A 356 5.06 12.59 -10.65
N THR A 357 4.67 11.92 -11.72
CA THR A 357 5.28 10.65 -12.13
C THR A 357 6.78 10.82 -12.28
N GLY A 358 7.55 9.95 -11.64
CA GLY A 358 9.01 10.05 -11.65
C GLY A 358 9.61 10.75 -10.42
N SER A 359 8.82 11.51 -9.66
CA SER A 359 9.32 12.31 -8.53
C SER A 359 9.32 11.57 -7.18
N GLN A 360 10.05 12.11 -6.21
CA GLN A 360 10.02 11.68 -4.80
C GLN A 360 8.88 12.34 -4.01
N GLU A 361 8.22 13.35 -4.58
CA GLU A 361 7.09 14.01 -3.96
C GLU A 361 5.86 13.10 -4.00
N ALA A 362 5.53 12.50 -2.87
CA ALA A 362 4.42 11.58 -2.73
C ALA A 362 3.34 12.08 -1.77
N TYR A 363 2.24 11.35 -1.72
CA TYR A 363 1.17 11.52 -0.75
C TYR A 363 0.45 10.21 -0.46
N TYR A 364 -0.35 10.19 0.60
CA TYR A 364 -1.19 9.06 0.96
C TYR A 364 -2.45 9.03 0.12
N ALA A 365 -2.64 7.95 -0.63
CA ALA A 365 -3.81 7.74 -1.47
C ALA A 365 -4.60 6.52 -0.98
N PRO A 366 -5.94 6.57 -0.94
CA PRO A 366 -6.76 5.41 -0.66
C PRO A 366 -6.64 4.38 -1.81
N ALA A 367 -6.69 3.10 -1.48
CA ALA A 367 -6.66 2.00 -2.44
C ALA A 367 -7.57 0.84 -1.98
N GLY A 368 -8.05 0.05 -2.93
CA GLY A 368 -8.93 -1.09 -2.66
C GLY A 368 -10.35 -0.67 -2.26
N SER A 369 -11.10 -1.60 -1.68
CA SER A 369 -12.55 -1.48 -1.51
C SER A 369 -12.98 -1.05 -0.11
N PHE A 370 -14.00 -0.20 -0.03
CA PHE A 370 -14.71 0.14 1.20
C PHE A 370 -16.21 -0.08 0.99
N SER A 371 -16.88 -0.63 2.00
CA SER A 371 -18.34 -0.70 2.03
C SER A 371 -18.91 0.66 2.41
N LEU A 372 -19.97 1.09 1.71
CA LEU A 372 -20.70 2.32 2.02
C LEU A 372 -21.78 2.03 3.06
N LEU A 373 -21.73 2.70 4.19
CA LEU A 373 -22.67 2.53 5.29
C LEU A 373 -23.57 3.77 5.43
N LEU A 374 -24.88 3.58 5.32
CA LEU A 374 -25.85 4.59 5.73
C LEU A 374 -26.03 4.56 7.24
N LYS A 375 -26.09 5.75 7.86
CA LYS A 375 -26.47 5.86 9.27
C LYS A 375 -27.89 5.34 9.44
N SER A 376 -28.12 4.50 10.45
CA SER A 376 -29.40 3.81 10.65
C SER A 376 -30.60 4.77 10.76
N SER A 377 -30.39 5.98 11.28
CA SER A 377 -31.42 7.03 11.39
C SER A 377 -31.91 7.55 10.04
N ASP A 378 -31.05 7.49 9.02
CA ASP A 378 -31.25 8.15 7.74
C ASP A 378 -31.73 7.16 6.68
N ARG A 379 -31.62 5.87 6.96
CA ARG A 379 -31.78 4.77 6.00
C ARG A 379 -33.17 4.73 5.35
N GLU A 380 -34.24 4.93 6.10
CA GLU A 380 -35.61 4.91 5.54
C GLU A 380 -35.87 6.07 4.56
N GLN A 381 -35.16 7.19 4.72
CA GLN A 381 -35.35 8.40 3.92
C GLN A 381 -34.35 8.49 2.76
N ALA A 382 -33.17 7.90 2.94
CA ALA A 382 -32.11 7.88 1.94
C ALA A 382 -32.34 6.84 0.83
N ILE A 383 -33.16 5.80 1.09
CA ILE A 383 -33.47 4.75 0.13
C ILE A 383 -34.75 5.13 -0.62
N VAL A 384 -34.63 5.26 -1.95
CA VAL A 384 -35.76 5.49 -2.86
C VAL A 384 -35.72 4.42 -3.95
N ASP A 385 -36.83 3.70 -4.12
CA ASP A 385 -36.95 2.57 -5.06
C ASP A 385 -35.83 1.52 -4.88
N ASP A 386 -35.59 1.13 -3.63
CA ASP A 386 -34.53 0.19 -3.21
C ASP A 386 -33.10 0.61 -3.59
N ARG A 387 -32.90 1.91 -3.85
CA ARG A 387 -31.60 2.49 -4.24
C ARG A 387 -31.21 3.67 -3.37
N VAL A 388 -29.90 3.80 -3.19
CA VAL A 388 -29.24 4.99 -2.67
C VAL A 388 -28.56 5.69 -3.83
N TYR A 389 -28.67 7.01 -3.87
CA TYR A 389 -28.10 7.84 -4.92
C TYR A 389 -26.95 8.63 -4.32
N LEU A 390 -25.73 8.12 -4.49
CA LEU A 390 -24.49 8.75 -4.09
C LEU A 390 -24.28 10.02 -4.93
N GLN A 391 -24.05 11.15 -4.27
CA GLN A 391 -23.71 12.39 -4.96
C GLN A 391 -22.35 12.23 -5.65
N SER A 392 -22.28 12.54 -6.94
CA SER A 392 -21.05 12.54 -7.72
C SER A 392 -20.91 13.84 -8.51
N GLY A 393 -19.71 14.12 -9.00
CA GLY A 393 -19.47 15.30 -9.83
C GLY A 393 -19.30 16.61 -9.05
N LEU A 394 -18.79 17.63 -9.72
CA LEU A 394 -18.48 18.94 -9.12
C LEU A 394 -19.67 19.90 -9.15
N SER A 395 -20.64 19.69 -10.04
CA SER A 395 -21.82 20.53 -10.23
C SER A 395 -23.00 20.14 -9.32
N GLY A 396 -22.93 18.98 -8.65
CA GLY A 396 -24.06 18.42 -7.89
C GLY A 396 -25.24 17.95 -8.75
N THR A 397 -25.07 17.89 -10.08
CA THR A 397 -26.10 17.44 -11.03
C THR A 397 -25.92 15.98 -11.46
N GLU A 398 -24.93 15.28 -10.90
CA GLU A 398 -24.62 13.89 -11.20
C GLU A 398 -24.80 13.03 -9.96
N SER A 399 -25.24 11.78 -10.14
CA SER A 399 -25.38 10.83 -9.04
C SER A 399 -25.19 9.39 -9.51
N LEU A 400 -24.69 8.56 -8.62
CA LEU A 400 -24.55 7.11 -8.81
C LEU A 400 -25.60 6.38 -7.97
N ALA A 401 -26.53 5.68 -8.60
CA ALA A 401 -27.55 4.90 -7.92
C ALA A 401 -27.10 3.46 -7.70
N TYR A 402 -27.15 2.97 -6.47
CA TYR A 402 -26.73 1.62 -6.07
C TYR A 402 -27.67 1.01 -5.03
N SER A 403 -27.63 -0.31 -4.87
CA SER A 403 -28.39 -1.00 -3.83
C SER A 403 -27.59 -1.07 -2.52
N PRO A 404 -28.08 -0.52 -1.40
CA PRO A 404 -27.30 -0.48 -0.16
C PRO A 404 -27.05 -1.86 0.46
N ASP A 405 -27.86 -2.87 0.13
CA ASP A 405 -27.83 -4.18 0.80
C ASP A 405 -27.09 -5.27 0.03
N ASN A 406 -26.65 -4.99 -1.19
CA ASN A 406 -26.00 -5.97 -2.06
C ASN A 406 -24.47 -5.91 -1.98
N GLY A 407 -23.91 -5.56 -0.82
CA GLY A 407 -22.46 -5.53 -0.64
C GLY A 407 -21.71 -4.59 -1.60
N ASN A 408 -22.39 -3.58 -2.16
CA ASN A 408 -21.79 -2.58 -3.05
C ASN A 408 -20.63 -1.87 -2.36
N ARG A 409 -19.53 -1.71 -3.10
CA ARG A 409 -18.29 -1.13 -2.58
C ARG A 409 -17.84 0.02 -3.44
N ILE A 410 -17.38 1.07 -2.78
CA ILE A 410 -16.55 2.06 -3.43
C ILE A 410 -15.12 1.49 -3.50
N HIS A 411 -14.56 1.42 -4.70
CA HIS A 411 -13.25 0.85 -4.95
C HIS A 411 -12.31 1.92 -5.50
N PHE A 412 -11.19 2.12 -4.80
CA PHE A 412 -10.17 3.10 -5.12
C PHE A 412 -9.05 2.46 -5.93
N LEU A 413 -8.84 2.96 -7.13
CA LEU A 413 -7.78 2.56 -8.06
C LEU A 413 -6.66 3.61 -8.05
N PRO A 414 -5.58 3.43 -7.27
CA PRO A 414 -4.45 4.36 -7.24
C PRO A 414 -3.68 4.40 -8.57
N TYR A 415 -2.75 5.35 -8.68
CA TYR A 415 -1.81 5.51 -9.80
C TYR A 415 -2.46 5.82 -11.15
N ARG A 416 -3.65 6.42 -11.13
CA ARG A 416 -4.38 6.78 -12.34
C ARG A 416 -4.09 8.22 -12.77
N PRO A 417 -4.12 8.52 -14.07
CA PRO A 417 -3.95 9.87 -14.60
C PRO A 417 -4.80 10.92 -13.88
N ALA A 418 -4.19 12.03 -13.51
CA ALA A 418 -4.84 13.09 -12.72
C ALA A 418 -4.42 14.52 -13.11
N PHE A 419 -3.54 14.67 -14.11
CA PHE A 419 -3.12 15.98 -14.59
C PHE A 419 -3.95 16.42 -15.79
N SER A 420 -4.60 17.58 -15.71
CA SER A 420 -5.18 18.21 -16.88
C SER A 420 -4.17 19.18 -17.53
N PRO A 421 -3.77 18.94 -18.79
CA PRO A 421 -2.91 19.87 -19.51
C PRO A 421 -3.65 21.16 -19.92
N GLN A 422 -4.98 21.14 -19.91
CA GLN A 422 -5.85 22.25 -20.29
C GLN A 422 -6.91 22.46 -19.20
N PHE A 423 -6.66 23.40 -18.30
CA PHE A 423 -7.62 23.75 -17.25
C PHE A 423 -7.58 25.27 -16.96
N PRO A 424 -8.75 25.95 -16.84
CA PRO A 424 -10.10 25.43 -17.09
C PRO A 424 -10.31 25.07 -18.57
N LEU A 425 -11.25 24.16 -18.85
CA LEU A 425 -11.62 23.82 -20.22
C LEU A 425 -12.30 25.04 -20.88
N GLU A 426 -11.80 25.50 -22.03
CA GLU A 426 -12.46 26.58 -22.77
C GLU A 426 -13.52 26.01 -23.72
N SER A 427 -14.66 26.69 -23.82
CA SER A 427 -15.76 26.28 -24.68
C SER A 427 -15.35 26.32 -26.16
N GLY A 428 -15.36 25.17 -26.83
CA GLY A 428 -14.95 25.04 -28.24
C GLY A 428 -13.63 24.30 -28.44
N ASP A 429 -12.97 23.86 -27.36
CA ASP A 429 -11.81 22.99 -27.44
C ASP A 429 -12.22 21.58 -27.91
N SER A 430 -12.32 21.41 -29.23
CA SER A 430 -12.15 20.12 -29.88
C SER A 430 -10.66 19.93 -30.11
N SER A 431 -9.95 19.35 -29.15
CA SER A 431 -8.56 18.99 -29.37
C SER A 431 -8.37 17.49 -29.14
N ASP A 432 -7.53 16.88 -29.97
CA ASP A 432 -7.04 15.50 -29.83
C ASP A 432 -6.18 15.31 -28.55
N VAL A 433 -6.21 16.27 -27.61
CA VAL A 433 -5.44 16.27 -26.37
C VAL A 433 -6.23 15.52 -25.30
N PRO A 434 -5.61 14.52 -24.62
CA PRO A 434 -6.26 13.82 -23.51
C PRO A 434 -6.71 14.80 -22.41
N LEU A 435 -7.93 14.62 -21.90
CA LEU A 435 -8.46 15.40 -20.78
C LEU A 435 -7.61 15.24 -19.51
N LEU A 436 -7.03 14.05 -19.32
CA LEU A 436 -6.09 13.75 -18.24
C LEU A 436 -4.88 13.01 -18.80
N THR A 437 -3.69 13.37 -18.34
CA THR A 437 -2.43 12.68 -18.63
C THR A 437 -1.84 12.09 -17.35
N ASP A 438 -0.84 11.22 -17.52
CA ASP A 438 -0.11 10.53 -16.47
C ASP A 438 1.02 11.38 -15.85
N GLU A 439 1.11 12.69 -16.15
CA GLU A 439 2.09 13.57 -15.51
C GLU A 439 1.91 13.58 -13.97
N CYS A 440 0.66 13.56 -13.51
CA CYS A 440 0.28 13.44 -12.10
C CYS A 440 -0.67 12.28 -11.88
N GLN A 441 -0.68 11.74 -10.66
CA GLN A 441 -1.44 10.54 -10.34
C GLN A 441 -2.41 10.74 -9.18
N THR A 442 -3.54 10.02 -9.23
CA THR A 442 -4.51 9.93 -8.15
C THR A 442 -5.20 8.58 -8.05
N SER A 443 -6.03 8.42 -7.02
CA SER A 443 -6.93 7.29 -6.89
C SER A 443 -8.25 7.58 -7.57
N TRP A 444 -8.49 6.95 -8.72
CA TRP A 444 -9.82 6.95 -9.32
C TRP A 444 -10.78 6.14 -8.46
N ILE A 445 -12.06 6.49 -8.54
CA ILE A 445 -13.12 5.84 -7.79
C ILE A 445 -14.02 5.09 -8.76
N THR A 446 -14.34 3.84 -8.41
CA THR A 446 -15.37 3.04 -9.07
C THR A 446 -16.35 2.51 -8.05
N LEU A 447 -17.55 2.12 -8.50
CA LEU A 447 -18.55 1.50 -7.65
C LEU A 447 -18.79 0.07 -8.13
N GLN A 448 -18.29 -0.89 -7.35
CA GLN A 448 -18.40 -2.32 -7.64
C GLN A 448 -19.73 -2.85 -7.11
N ALA A 449 -20.46 -3.60 -7.95
CA ALA A 449 -21.68 -4.28 -7.57
C ALA A 449 -21.40 -5.73 -7.17
N ASP A 450 -21.78 -6.12 -5.94
CA ASP A 450 -21.63 -7.50 -5.45
C ASP A 450 -22.99 -8.22 -5.57
N GLY A 451 -23.43 -8.44 -6.81
CA GLY A 451 -24.73 -9.01 -7.14
C GLY A 451 -25.93 -8.04 -7.04
N GLY A 452 -27.09 -8.47 -7.55
CA GLY A 452 -28.32 -7.67 -7.58
C GLY A 452 -28.41 -6.64 -8.73
N PRO A 453 -29.26 -5.60 -8.63
CA PRO A 453 -29.47 -4.63 -9.70
C PRO A 453 -28.20 -3.83 -10.01
N GLN A 454 -27.93 -3.58 -11.29
CA GLN A 454 -26.75 -2.83 -11.73
C GLN A 454 -26.73 -1.39 -11.17
N ASN A 455 -25.51 -0.88 -11.01
CA ASN A 455 -25.25 0.52 -10.66
C ASN A 455 -25.58 1.43 -11.85
N LEU A 456 -26.26 2.55 -11.59
CA LEU A 456 -26.69 3.49 -12.62
C LEU A 456 -25.98 4.82 -12.41
N TYR A 457 -25.40 5.38 -13.48
CA TYR A 457 -24.96 6.76 -13.51
C TYR A 457 -26.09 7.64 -14.04
N LEU A 458 -26.39 8.71 -13.31
CA LEU A 458 -27.44 9.67 -13.59
C LEU A 458 -26.82 11.05 -13.72
N SER A 459 -27.18 11.80 -14.75
CA SER A 459 -26.77 13.20 -14.90
C SER A 459 -27.96 14.06 -15.32
N GLN A 460 -28.04 15.27 -14.77
CA GLN A 460 -28.92 16.32 -15.27
C GLN A 460 -28.08 17.31 -16.09
N PRO A 461 -28.49 17.63 -17.34
CA PRO A 461 -27.82 18.64 -18.14
C PRO A 461 -27.83 20.00 -17.43
N GLU A 462 -26.75 20.77 -17.58
CA GLU A 462 -26.69 22.14 -17.07
C GLU A 462 -27.79 23.00 -17.74
N GLY A 463 -28.61 23.69 -16.94
CA GLY A 463 -29.79 24.44 -17.43
C GLY A 463 -31.10 23.64 -17.52
N ALA A 464 -31.12 22.37 -17.12
CA ALA A 464 -32.26 21.47 -17.21
C ALA A 464 -33.09 21.33 -15.93
N SER A 465 -33.23 22.40 -15.13
CA SER A 465 -33.85 22.40 -13.79
C SER A 465 -35.30 21.87 -13.71
N LEU A 466 -35.91 21.52 -14.85
CA LEU A 466 -37.34 21.25 -14.98
C LEU A 466 -37.69 20.09 -15.93
N TYR A 467 -36.75 19.35 -16.51
CA TYR A 467 -37.10 18.24 -17.41
C TYR A 467 -37.51 16.98 -16.63
N THR A 468 -38.70 17.04 -16.03
CA THR A 468 -39.55 15.87 -15.85
C THR A 468 -40.03 15.40 -17.21
N GLN A 469 -40.32 14.11 -17.36
CA GLN A 469 -40.90 13.51 -18.56
C GLN A 469 -42.36 13.96 -18.75
N SER A 470 -42.58 15.26 -18.96
CA SER A 470 -43.82 15.91 -19.38
C SER A 470 -43.63 17.43 -19.51
N HIS A 471 -42.58 17.87 -20.19
CA HIS A 471 -42.59 19.21 -20.80
C HIS A 471 -43.45 19.18 -22.06
N GLY A 472 -44.75 19.09 -21.80
CA GLY A 472 -45.87 19.41 -22.66
C GLY A 472 -46.96 19.91 -21.74
N ILE A 473 -47.00 21.23 -21.51
CA ILE A 473 -48.14 21.89 -20.88
C ILE A 473 -49.40 21.50 -21.69
N ASN A 474 -50.39 20.94 -20.97
CA ASN A 474 -51.74 20.53 -21.38
C ASN A 474 -51.92 19.07 -21.86
N ALA A 475 -52.38 18.16 -20.98
CA ALA A 475 -53.83 17.97 -20.72
C ALA A 475 -54.10 16.73 -19.83
N VAL A 476 -54.96 16.94 -18.82
CA VAL A 476 -55.74 15.97 -18.02
C VAL A 476 -55.05 15.29 -16.81
N THR A 477 -55.60 15.63 -15.63
CA THR A 477 -55.38 15.15 -14.25
C THR A 477 -55.72 13.65 -14.04
N PRO A 478 -55.32 12.99 -12.91
CA PRO A 478 -54.83 13.55 -11.66
C PRO A 478 -53.31 13.47 -11.45
N ILE A 479 -52.81 14.49 -10.78
CA ILE A 479 -51.41 14.73 -10.40
C ILE A 479 -50.94 13.61 -9.47
N THR A 480 -50.04 12.75 -9.95
CA THR A 480 -49.16 11.96 -9.09
C THR A 480 -48.10 12.89 -8.48
N PRO A 481 -47.84 12.85 -7.17
CA PRO A 481 -46.91 13.76 -6.48
C PRO A 481 -45.45 13.34 -6.68
N ALA A 482 -44.97 13.35 -7.93
CA ALA A 482 -43.57 13.11 -8.26
C ALA A 482 -43.10 14.17 -9.28
N MET A 483 -43.14 15.45 -8.87
CA MET A 483 -42.65 16.57 -9.70
C MET A 483 -41.12 16.78 -9.62
N LEU A 484 -40.42 15.96 -8.84
CA LEU A 484 -38.97 15.96 -8.68
C LEU A 484 -38.49 14.51 -8.69
N GLY A 485 -38.43 13.90 -9.87
CA GLY A 485 -37.88 12.55 -10.05
C GLY A 485 -36.65 12.61 -10.95
N HIS A 486 -35.55 11.99 -10.52
CA HIS A 486 -34.37 11.79 -11.36
C HIS A 486 -34.69 10.79 -12.47
N PHE A 487 -35.10 11.25 -13.64
CA PHE A 487 -35.25 10.38 -14.80
C PHE A 487 -34.69 10.99 -16.09
N GLN A 488 -33.65 10.30 -16.57
CA GLN A 488 -33.01 10.33 -17.89
C GLN A 488 -32.30 11.62 -18.34
N PRO A 489 -31.03 11.51 -18.78
CA PRO A 489 -30.33 10.29 -19.20
C PRO A 489 -29.65 9.52 -18.05
N ALA A 490 -29.83 8.19 -18.06
CA ALA A 490 -29.19 7.24 -17.15
C ALA A 490 -28.35 6.23 -17.97
N VAL A 491 -27.15 5.90 -17.51
CA VAL A 491 -26.27 4.89 -18.14
C VAL A 491 -26.01 3.77 -17.13
N GLU A 492 -26.21 2.52 -17.55
CA GLU A 492 -25.80 1.35 -16.78
C GLU A 492 -24.28 1.25 -16.75
N LEU A 493 -23.69 1.16 -15.56
CA LEU A 493 -22.26 0.97 -15.43
C LEU A 493 -21.89 -0.50 -15.65
N PRO A 494 -20.78 -0.79 -16.36
CA PRO A 494 -20.26 -2.16 -16.45
C PRO A 494 -19.97 -2.69 -15.05
N GLY A 495 -20.37 -3.93 -14.79
CA GLY A 495 -20.16 -4.63 -13.52
C GLY A 495 -18.75 -5.16 -13.35
#